data_AF-A0A532BZ62-F1
#
_entry.id   AF-A0A532BZ62-F1
#
_cell.length_a   1.000
_cell.length_b   1.000
_cell.length_c   1.000
_cell.angle_alpha   90.00
_cell.angle_beta   90.00
_cell.angle_gamma   90.00
#
_symmetry.space_group_name_H-M   'P 1'
#
loop_
_entity.id
_entity.type
_entity.pdbx_description
1 polymer ?
#
loop_
_entity_poly.entity_id
_entity_poly.type
_entity_poly.pdbx_seq_one_letter_code
_entity_poly.pdbx_strand_id
1 'polypeptide(L)'
;MSNIAKFDAIRLYLRQQFPQHHITDFPEGTSRAQVFRVDGPHGHPLHYVVIGFDFLLEQTTEDLPQILLSSELGNKLKEAGASPVMVSKTGFSTKGSTATA
;
A
#
# COMPACT_ATOMS: atom_id res chain seq x y z
N MET A 1 -0.73 -4.38 -20.09
CA MET A 1 -1.52 -5.12 -19.08
C MET A 1 -1.94 -4.14 -18.01
N SER A 2 -3.21 -4.13 -17.64
CA SER A 2 -3.71 -3.18 -16.62
C SER A 2 -3.27 -3.61 -15.22
N ASN A 3 -2.84 -2.66 -14.38
CA ASN A 3 -2.46 -2.92 -12.99
C ASN A 3 -3.67 -3.18 -12.07
N ILE A 4 -4.90 -3.10 -12.58
CA ILE A 4 -6.15 -3.28 -11.82
C ILE A 4 -6.13 -4.57 -10.98
N ALA A 5 -5.77 -5.71 -11.58
CA ALA A 5 -5.75 -6.99 -10.86
C ALA A 5 -4.70 -7.01 -9.72
N LYS A 6 -3.59 -6.31 -9.89
CA LYS A 6 -2.56 -6.15 -8.84
C LYS A 6 -3.04 -5.23 -7.72
N PHE A 7 -3.78 -4.17 -8.06
CA PHE A 7 -4.40 -3.30 -7.07
C PHE A 7 -5.46 -4.03 -6.25
N ASP A 8 -6.25 -4.89 -6.87
CA ASP A 8 -7.24 -5.72 -6.17
C ASP A 8 -6.55 -6.70 -5.19
N ALA A 9 -5.44 -7.32 -5.60
CA ALA A 9 -4.63 -8.17 -4.72
C ALA A 9 -4.07 -7.40 -3.51
N ILE A 10 -3.56 -6.19 -3.71
CA ILE A 10 -3.08 -5.32 -2.62
C ILE A 10 -4.24 -4.92 -1.71
N ARG A 11 -5.40 -4.55 -2.27
CA ARG A 11 -6.59 -4.18 -1.50
C ARG A 11 -7.07 -5.35 -0.64
N LEU A 12 -7.07 -6.56 -1.19
CA LEU A 12 -7.42 -7.78 -0.45
C LEU A 12 -6.44 -8.03 0.70
N TYR A 13 -5.13 -7.95 0.45
CA TYR A 13 -4.11 -8.06 1.49
C TYR A 13 -4.33 -7.06 2.62
N LEU A 14 -4.56 -5.78 2.30
CA LEU A 14 -4.78 -4.74 3.31
C LEU A 14 -6.05 -5.00 4.13
N ARG A 15 -7.14 -5.48 3.51
CA ARG A 15 -8.35 -5.88 4.23
C ARG A 15 -8.10 -7.06 5.18
N GLN A 16 -7.23 -7.99 4.83
CA GLN A 16 -6.86 -9.09 5.72
C GLN A 16 -6.02 -8.61 6.91
N GLN A 17 -5.10 -7.67 6.69
CA GLN A 17 -4.28 -7.08 7.76
C GLN A 17 -5.07 -6.14 8.68
N PHE A 18 -6.10 -5.48 8.13
CA PHE A 18 -6.92 -4.46 8.80
C PHE A 18 -8.42 -4.72 8.59
N PRO A 19 -8.99 -5.82 9.13
CA PRO A 19 -10.33 -6.30 8.80
C PRO A 19 -11.49 -5.36 9.18
N GLN A 20 -11.27 -4.46 10.14
CA GLN A 20 -12.27 -3.47 10.59
C GLN A 20 -12.09 -2.09 9.96
N HIS A 21 -11.17 -1.95 9.01
CA HIS A 21 -10.78 -0.66 8.45
C HIS A 21 -11.28 -0.49 7.03
N HIS A 22 -11.52 0.76 6.65
CA HIS A 22 -11.88 1.08 5.28
C HIS A 22 -10.61 1.31 4.45
N ILE A 23 -10.56 0.75 3.24
CA ILE A 23 -9.41 0.88 2.34
C ILE A 23 -9.81 1.75 1.16
N THR A 24 -9.16 2.89 1.03
CA THR A 24 -9.36 3.84 -0.07
C THR A 24 -8.12 3.84 -0.96
N ASP A 25 -8.28 3.66 -2.27
CA ASP A 25 -7.20 3.81 -3.23
C ASP A 25 -7.27 5.16 -3.96
N PHE A 26 -6.10 5.76 -4.19
CA PHE A 26 -5.95 7.04 -4.86
C PHE A 26 -5.21 6.82 -6.17
N PRO A 27 -5.92 6.62 -7.30
CA PRO A 27 -5.30 6.40 -8.61
C PRO A 27 -4.45 7.61 -9.07
N GLU A 28 -4.67 8.78 -8.47
CA GLU A 28 -3.96 10.03 -8.76
C GLU A 28 -2.73 10.28 -7.86
N GLY A 29 -2.40 9.33 -6.97
CA GLY A 29 -1.47 9.56 -5.87
C GLY A 29 -0.07 10.05 -6.27
N THR A 30 0.48 9.59 -7.40
CA THR A 30 1.65 10.16 -8.11
C THR A 30 1.76 9.53 -9.51
N SER A 31 2.48 10.14 -10.46
CA SER A 31 2.71 9.53 -11.79
C SER A 31 3.48 8.19 -11.77
N ARG A 32 3.98 7.75 -10.60
CA ARG A 32 4.91 6.60 -10.47
C ARG A 32 4.52 5.60 -9.37
N ALA A 33 3.41 5.80 -8.67
CA ALA A 33 2.99 4.93 -7.58
C ALA A 33 1.47 4.96 -7.38
N GLN A 34 0.93 3.83 -6.91
CA GLN A 34 -0.44 3.73 -6.41
C GLN A 34 -0.45 3.94 -4.90
N VAL A 35 -1.35 4.80 -4.42
CA VAL A 35 -1.51 5.03 -2.97
C VAL A 35 -2.77 4.32 -2.47
N PHE A 36 -2.63 3.66 -1.32
CA PHE A 36 -3.74 3.11 -0.54
C PHE A 36 -3.74 3.74 0.84
N ARG A 37 -4.91 4.09 1.35
CA ARG A 37 -5.10 4.62 2.69
C ARG A 37 -5.98 3.68 3.48
N VAL A 38 -5.54 3.38 4.70
CA VAL A 38 -6.30 2.60 5.68
C VAL A 38 -6.93 3.60 6.64
N ASP A 39 -8.25 3.69 6.61
CA ASP A 39 -9.03 4.59 7.44
C ASP A 39 -9.60 3.84 8.65
N GLY A 40 -9.53 4.49 9.82
CA GLY A 40 -10.13 4.00 11.06
C GLY A 40 -11.66 4.02 11.03
N PRO A 41 -12.32 3.49 12.08
CA PRO A 41 -13.78 3.36 12.16
C PRO A 41 -14.58 4.66 11.96
N HIS A 42 -13.95 5.82 12.20
CA HIS A 42 -14.55 7.15 12.07
C HIS A 42 -14.06 7.93 10.85
N GLY A 43 -13.40 7.26 9.89
CA GLY A 43 -12.93 7.86 8.65
C GLY A 43 -11.61 8.66 8.77
N HIS A 44 -10.96 8.60 9.94
CA HIS A 44 -9.64 9.22 10.12
C HIS A 44 -8.56 8.35 9.47
N PRO A 45 -7.60 8.93 8.74
CA PRO A 45 -6.54 8.15 8.12
C PRO A 45 -5.59 7.59 9.19
N LEU A 46 -5.42 6.27 9.20
CA LEU A 46 -4.52 5.58 10.14
C LEU A 46 -3.20 5.22 9.49
N HIS A 47 -3.22 4.72 8.25
CA HIS A 47 -2.01 4.28 7.55
C HIS A 47 -2.06 4.67 6.08
N TYR A 48 -0.88 4.93 5.51
CA TYR A 48 -0.72 5.18 4.09
C TYR A 48 0.29 4.19 3.51
N VAL A 49 -0.09 3.53 2.42
CA VAL A 49 0.76 2.61 1.66
C VAL A 49 0.99 3.24 0.30
N VAL A 50 2.25 3.41 -0.09
CA VAL A 50 2.64 3.92 -1.40
C VAL A 50 3.32 2.79 -2.16
N ILE A 51 2.63 2.21 -3.14
CA ILE A 51 3.16 1.11 -3.96
C ILE A 51 3.77 1.68 -5.24
N GLY A 52 5.08 1.65 -5.34
CA GLY A 52 5.81 2.05 -6.55
C GLY A 52 5.47 1.17 -7.74
N PHE A 53 5.30 1.78 -8.92
CA PHE A 53 5.08 1.02 -10.15
C PHE A 53 6.31 0.21 -10.56
N ASP A 54 7.51 0.63 -10.16
CA ASP A 54 8.74 -0.17 -10.29
C ASP A 54 8.60 -1.54 -9.61
N PHE A 55 8.05 -1.58 -8.39
CA PHE A 55 7.76 -2.83 -7.70
C PHE A 55 6.69 -3.65 -8.44
N LEU A 56 5.58 -3.01 -8.84
CA LEU A 56 4.48 -3.71 -9.51
C LEU A 56 4.88 -4.31 -10.85
N LEU A 57 5.75 -3.65 -11.60
CA LEU A 57 6.21 -4.13 -12.92
C LEU A 57 6.97 -5.45 -12.81
N GLU A 58 7.65 -5.70 -11.69
CA GLU A 58 8.42 -6.92 -11.47
C GLU A 58 7.61 -8.08 -10.90
N GLN A 59 6.41 -7.81 -10.38
CA GLN A 59 5.55 -8.85 -9.82
C GLN A 59 4.55 -9.37 -10.83
N THR A 60 4.29 -10.67 -10.81
CA THR A 60 3.07 -11.22 -11.42
C THR A 60 1.88 -10.98 -10.49
N THR A 61 0.66 -11.04 -11.03
CA THR A 61 -0.55 -10.94 -10.20
C THR A 61 -0.69 -12.14 -9.24
N GLU A 62 -0.14 -13.30 -9.63
CA GLU A 62 -0.23 -14.56 -8.88
C GLU A 62 0.76 -14.60 -7.71
N ASP A 63 1.97 -14.05 -7.88
CA ASP A 63 3.00 -14.04 -6.84
C ASP A 63 2.80 -12.92 -5.81
N LEU A 64 2.19 -11.81 -6.25
CA LEU A 64 2.03 -10.60 -5.43
C LEU A 64 1.38 -10.87 -4.05
N PRO A 65 0.31 -11.67 -3.90
CA PRO A 65 -0.24 -12.00 -2.59
C PRO A 65 0.78 -12.67 -1.66
N GLN A 66 1.55 -13.65 -2.15
CA GLN A 66 2.54 -14.36 -1.34
C GLN A 66 3.69 -13.46 -0.93
N ILE A 67 4.10 -12.55 -1.81
CA ILE A 67 5.15 -11.56 -1.53
C ILE A 67 4.68 -10.58 -0.45
N LEU A 68 3.44 -10.08 -0.54
CA LEU A 68 2.87 -9.19 0.47
C LEU A 68 2.70 -9.88 1.82
N LEU A 69 2.27 -11.16 1.83
CA LEU A 69 2.14 -11.96 3.06
C LEU A 69 3.49 -12.27 3.71
N SER A 70 4.50 -12.59 2.89
CA SER A 70 5.87 -12.83 3.35
C SER A 70 6.59 -11.53 3.72
N SER A 71 6.02 -10.39 3.33
CA SER A 71 6.53 -9.09 3.71
C SER A 71 6.02 -8.64 5.08
N GLU A 72 6.85 -7.92 5.82
CA GLU A 72 6.44 -7.29 7.07
C GLU A 72 5.58 -6.02 6.87
N LEU A 73 4.98 -5.81 5.69
CA LEU A 73 4.28 -4.56 5.36
C LEU A 73 3.20 -4.21 6.39
N GLY A 74 2.39 -5.17 6.82
CA GLY A 74 1.38 -4.97 7.86
C GLY A 74 1.96 -4.48 9.20
N ASN A 75 3.12 -5.02 9.62
CA ASN A 75 3.80 -4.58 10.84
C ASN A 75 4.40 -3.18 10.66
N LYS A 76 5.06 -2.93 9.52
CA LYS A 76 5.65 -1.62 9.20
C LYS A 76 4.59 -0.52 9.15
N LEU A 77 3.38 -0.81 8.67
CA LEU A 77 2.27 0.14 8.70
C LEU A 77 1.84 0.48 10.13
N LYS A 78 1.70 -0.54 10.99
CA LYS A 78 1.35 -0.34 12.41
C LYS A 78 2.43 0.49 13.14
N GLU A 79 3.70 0.23 12.86
CA GLU A 79 4.84 0.97 13.41
C GLU A 79 4.91 2.42 12.90
N ALA A 80 4.63 2.64 11.61
CA ALA A 80 4.68 3.96 10.98
C ALA A 80 3.51 4.87 11.41
N GLY A 81 2.42 4.30 11.91
CA GLY A 81 1.18 5.03 12.19
C GLY A 81 0.69 5.74 10.93
N ALA A 82 0.42 7.04 11.05
CA ALA A 82 -0.02 7.89 9.95
C ALA A 82 1.08 8.25 8.93
N SER A 83 2.34 7.85 9.18
CA SER A 83 3.42 8.08 8.22
C SER A 83 3.31 7.10 7.05
N PRO A 84 3.52 7.54 5.79
CA PRO A 84 3.43 6.66 4.64
C PRO A 84 4.57 5.65 4.59
N VAL A 85 4.21 4.40 4.29
CA VAL A 85 5.13 3.32 3.99
C VAL A 85 5.19 3.12 2.49
N MET A 86 6.34 3.43 1.90
CA MET A 86 6.62 3.18 0.50
C MET A 86 7.15 1.77 0.29
N VAL A 87 6.58 1.08 -0.69
CA VAL A 87 7.02 -0.22 -1.20
C VAL A 87 7.58 0.00 -2.60
N SER A 88 8.85 -0.33 -2.78
CA SER A 88 9.58 -0.19 -4.03
C SER A 88 10.35 -1.48 -4.34
N LYS A 89 10.94 -1.57 -5.52
CA LYS A 89 11.89 -2.64 -5.84
C LYS A 89 13.00 -2.80 -4.80
N THR A 90 13.47 -1.69 -4.22
CA THR A 90 14.55 -1.68 -3.24
C THR A 90 14.11 -2.03 -1.81
N GLY A 91 12.81 -2.29 -1.60
CA GLY A 91 12.23 -2.63 -0.30
C GLY A 91 11.34 -1.53 0.27
N PHE A 92 11.21 -1.53 1.60
CA PHE A 92 10.35 -0.64 2.35
C PHE A 92 11.06 0.64 2.80
N SER A 93 10.37 1.77 2.72
CA SER A 93 10.84 3.04 3.28
C SER A 93 9.70 3.78 3.95
N THR A 94 9.93 4.28 5.17
CA THR A 94 9.00 5.18 5.87
C THR A 94 9.31 6.66 5.58
N LYS A 95 10.36 6.95 4.79
CA LYS A 95 10.70 8.30 4.33
C LYS A 95 9.84 8.69 3.11
N GLY A 96 8.52 8.61 3.25
CA GLY A 96 7.61 9.27 2.33
C GLY A 96 7.24 10.63 2.91
N SER A 97 7.89 11.70 2.45
CA SER A 97 7.29 13.02 2.62
C SER A 97 6.14 13.09 1.63
N THR A 98 4.91 12.86 2.08
CA THR A 98 3.76 13.45 1.39
C THR A 98 3.90 14.94 1.62
N ALA A 99 4.52 15.65 0.67
CA ALA A 99 4.54 17.10 0.66
C ALA A 99 3.07 17.55 0.56
N THR A 100 2.46 17.82 1.71
CA THR A 100 1.28 18.68 1.80
C THR A 100 1.77 20.08 1.46
N ALA A 101 1.53 20.48 0.22
CA ALA A 101 1.48 21.89 -0.16
C ALA A 101 0.21 22.53 0.39
#